data_AF-A0A7W1HCF1-F1
#
_entry.id   AF-A0A7W1HCF1-F1
#
_cell.length_a   1.000
_cell.length_b   1.000
_cell.length_c   1.000
_cell.angle_alpha   90.00
_cell.angle_beta   90.00
_cell.angle_gamma   90.00
#
_symmetry.space_group_name_H-M   'P 1'
#
loop_
_entity.id
_entity.type
_entity.pdbx_description
1 polymer ?
#
loop_
_entity_poly.entity_id
_entity_poly.type
_entity_poly.pdbx_seq_one_letter_code
_entity_poly.pdbx_strand_id
1 'polypeptide(L)'
;MSPGGRFPDLQAFLRHCEAQGDLARVAVEVDPRYEITEIVTRVVAADGPALWFERVKGSRFPVVANVLGANRRCEWALGGSRTRSAPSSWKQPRGSC
;
A
#
# COMPACT_ATOMS: atom_id res chain seq x y z
N MET A 1 -16.49 -22.54 10.54
CA MET A 1 -15.45 -21.49 10.68
C MET A 1 -14.18 -22.05 10.08
N SER A 2 -13.70 -21.52 8.96
CA SER A 2 -12.54 -22.07 8.24
C SER A 2 -11.22 -21.64 8.89
N PRO A 3 -10.18 -22.51 8.92
CA PRO A 3 -8.95 -22.31 9.68
C PRO A 3 -7.90 -21.44 8.93
N GLY A 4 -8.31 -20.28 8.43
CA GLY A 4 -7.43 -19.31 7.78
C GLY A 4 -8.04 -17.91 7.85
N GLY A 5 -7.22 -16.90 8.18
CA GLY A 5 -7.66 -15.51 8.16
C GLY A 5 -8.25 -15.10 6.80
N ARG A 6 -8.93 -13.95 6.75
CA ARG A 6 -9.62 -13.45 5.53
C ARG A 6 -8.73 -13.46 4.28
N PHE A 7 -7.43 -13.25 4.46
CA PHE A 7 -6.41 -13.41 3.44
C PHE A 7 -5.37 -14.42 3.94
N PRO A 8 -5.18 -15.57 3.28
CA PRO A 8 -4.23 -16.59 3.71
C PRO A 8 -2.77 -16.16 3.55
N ASP A 9 -2.50 -15.20 2.67
CA ASP A 9 -1.16 -14.68 2.38
C ASP A 9 -1.24 -13.25 1.80
N LEU A 10 -0.07 -12.63 1.62
CA LEU A 10 0.05 -11.28 1.05
C LEU A 10 -0.49 -11.21 -0.39
N GLN A 11 -0.30 -12.25 -1.21
CA GLN A 11 -0.74 -12.24 -2.60
C GLN A 11 -2.27 -12.26 -2.68
N ALA A 12 -2.94 -12.99 -1.79
CA ALA A 12 -4.39 -12.99 -1.65
C ALA A 12 -4.92 -11.61 -1.25
N PHE A 13 -4.21 -10.91 -0.37
CA PHE A 13 -4.54 -9.52 -0.03
C PHE A 13 -4.34 -8.57 -1.22
N LEU A 14 -3.23 -8.69 -1.95
CA LEU A 14 -2.98 -7.86 -3.14
C LEU A 14 -4.01 -8.10 -4.24
N ARG A 15 -4.45 -9.34 -4.47
CA ARG A 15 -5.56 -9.66 -5.39
C ARG A 15 -6.86 -8.97 -4.96
N HIS A 16 -7.13 -8.89 -3.65
CA HIS A 16 -8.27 -8.14 -3.14
C HIS A 16 -8.13 -6.65 -3.40
N CYS A 17 -6.97 -6.05 -3.13
CA CYS A 17 -6.70 -4.64 -3.47
C CYS A 17 -6.88 -4.38 -4.98
N GLU A 18 -6.38 -5.25 -5.85
CA GLU A 18 -6.54 -5.15 -7.30
C GLU A 18 -8.03 -5.20 -7.70
N ALA A 19 -8.80 -6.12 -7.14
CA ALA A 19 -10.24 -6.22 -7.37
C ALA A 19 -11.04 -5.00 -6.87
N GLN A 20 -10.52 -4.26 -5.88
CA GLN A 20 -11.11 -3.01 -5.39
C GLN A 20 -10.57 -1.77 -6.14
N GLY A 21 -9.70 -1.93 -7.13
CA GLY A 21 -9.05 -0.82 -7.82
C GLY A 21 -8.02 -0.06 -6.96
N ASP A 22 -7.57 -0.67 -5.86
CA ASP A 22 -6.68 -0.06 -4.85
C ASP A 22 -5.24 -0.60 -4.92
N LEU A 23 -4.87 -1.18 -6.06
CA LEU A 23 -3.52 -1.60 -6.41
C LEU A 23 -3.17 -1.05 -7.79
N ALA A 24 -2.06 -0.31 -7.89
CA ALA A 24 -1.50 0.12 -9.16
C ALA A 24 -0.21 -0.65 -9.47
N ARG A 25 -0.12 -1.15 -10.70
CA ARG A 25 1.06 -1.86 -11.21
C ARG A 25 1.96 -0.89 -11.95
N VAL A 26 3.25 -0.91 -11.60
CA VAL A 26 4.29 -0.08 -12.21
C VAL A 26 5.22 -1.03 -12.97
N ALA A 27 4.99 -1.13 -14.28
CA ALA A 27 5.73 -2.02 -15.18
C ALA A 27 7.05 -1.41 -15.68
N VAL A 28 7.21 -0.09 -15.58
CA VAL A 28 8.48 0.59 -15.89
C VAL A 28 9.53 0.21 -14.84
N GLU A 29 10.78 0.09 -15.28
CA GLU A 29 11.90 -0.16 -14.37
C GLU A 29 12.16 1.06 -13.50
N VAL A 30 12.28 0.84 -12.19
CA VAL A 30 12.55 1.88 -11.20
C VAL A 30 13.87 1.62 -10.45
N ASP A 31 14.57 2.67 -10.07
CA ASP A 31 15.74 2.61 -9.20
C ASP A 31 15.28 2.48 -7.74
N PRO A 32 15.71 1.44 -7.00
CA PRO A 32 15.34 1.33 -5.59
C PRO A 32 15.91 2.48 -4.74
N ARG A 33 16.96 3.17 -5.20
CA ARG A 33 17.53 4.32 -4.51
C ARG A 33 16.69 5.55 -4.78
N TYR A 34 15.92 5.92 -3.76
CA TYR A 34 15.13 7.16 -3.66
C TYR A 34 13.90 7.24 -4.58
N GLU A 35 13.91 6.67 -5.79
CA GLU A 35 12.76 6.75 -6.71
C GLU A 35 11.53 6.06 -6.13
N ILE A 36 11.66 4.80 -5.65
CA ILE A 36 10.53 4.09 -5.00
C ILE A 36 9.99 4.89 -3.82
N THR A 37 10.87 5.41 -2.95
CA THR A 37 10.44 6.18 -1.77
C THR A 37 9.76 7.49 -2.13
N GLU A 38 10.23 8.18 -3.17
CA GLU A 38 9.66 9.43 -3.68
C GLU A 38 8.24 9.18 -4.21
N ILE A 39 8.08 8.16 -5.07
CA ILE A 39 6.79 7.74 -5.61
C ILE A 39 5.83 7.39 -4.47
N VAL A 40 6.28 6.54 -3.53
CA VAL A 40 5.45 6.12 -2.39
C VAL A 40 5.05 7.31 -1.52
N THR A 41 5.95 8.28 -1.33
CA THR A 41 5.67 9.49 -0.53
C THR A 41 4.52 10.30 -1.14
N ARG A 42 4.52 10.51 -2.47
CA ARG A 42 3.42 11.20 -3.16
C ARG A 42 2.11 10.42 -3.06
N VAL A 43 2.18 9.10 -3.23
CA VAL A 43 0.98 8.24 -3.18
C VAL A 43 0.39 8.19 -1.76
N VAL A 44 1.21 8.14 -0.72
CA VAL A 44 0.76 8.22 0.68
C VAL A 44 0.10 9.58 0.96
N ALA A 45 0.70 10.68 0.51
CA ALA A 45 0.13 12.03 0.69
C ALA A 45 -1.25 12.18 0.02
N ALA A 46 -1.47 11.47 -1.09
CA ALA A 46 -2.74 11.45 -1.82
C ALA A 46 -3.74 10.38 -1.34
N ASP A 47 -3.47 9.67 -0.23
CA ASP A 47 -4.25 8.51 0.22
C ASP A 47 -4.46 7.45 -0.89
N GLY A 48 -3.47 7.30 -1.76
CA GLY A 48 -3.53 6.52 -2.99
C GLY A 48 -3.38 5.00 -2.83
N PRO A 49 -3.34 4.26 -3.96
CA PRO A 49 -3.35 2.81 -3.98
C PRO A 49 -2.06 2.19 -3.44
N ALA A 50 -2.09 0.90 -3.13
CA ALA A 50 -0.87 0.11 -3.00
C ALA A 50 -0.13 0.09 -4.35
N LEU A 51 1.19 -0.02 -4.31
CA LEU A 51 2.03 -0.02 -5.51
C LEU A 51 2.73 -1.37 -5.66
N TRP A 52 2.71 -1.92 -6.87
CA TRP A 52 3.50 -3.09 -7.25
C TRP A 52 4.49 -2.69 -8.34
N PHE A 53 5.76 -2.56 -7.96
CA PHE A 53 6.88 -2.34 -8.88
C PHE A 53 7.35 -3.68 -9.42
N GLU A 54 7.05 -3.95 -10.70
CA GLU A 54 7.35 -5.24 -11.33
C GLU A 54 8.83 -5.38 -11.67
N ARG A 55 9.49 -4.25 -11.93
CA ARG A 55 10.88 -4.18 -12.37
C ARG A 55 11.67 -3.21 -11.52
N VAL A 56 12.55 -3.73 -10.68
CA VAL A 56 13.42 -2.92 -9.81
C VAL A 56 14.87 -3.16 -10.20
N LYS A 57 15.58 -2.09 -10.55
CA LYS A 57 16.95 -2.13 -11.04
C LYS A 57 17.88 -2.87 -10.06
N GLY A 58 18.58 -3.89 -10.56
CA GLY A 58 19.50 -4.70 -9.76
C GLY A 58 18.83 -5.68 -8.78
N SER A 59 17.50 -5.77 -8.76
CA SER A 59 16.76 -6.75 -7.96
C SER A 59 16.21 -7.88 -8.85
N ARG A 60 16.25 -9.11 -8.34
CA ARG A 60 15.56 -10.25 -8.96
C ARG A 60 14.08 -10.36 -8.54
N PHE A 61 13.68 -9.55 -7.55
CA PHE A 61 12.36 -9.60 -6.95
C PHE A 61 11.60 -8.29 -7.21
N PRO A 62 10.28 -8.37 -7.47
CA PRO A 62 9.43 -7.19 -7.48
C PRO A 62 9.29 -6.62 -6.07
N VAL A 63 8.87 -5.36 -5.97
CA VAL A 63 8.63 -4.68 -4.70
C VAL A 63 7.18 -4.24 -4.63
N VAL A 64 6.53 -4.53 -3.50
CA VAL A 64 5.23 -3.95 -3.16
C VAL A 64 5.40 -2.94 -2.04
N ALA A 65 4.75 -1.79 -2.18
CA ALA A 65 4.81 -0.69 -1.21
C ALA A 65 3.42 -0.10 -0.98
N ASN A 66 3.30 0.72 0.07
CA ASN A 66 2.04 1.34 0.47
C ASN A 66 0.88 0.36 0.79
N VAL A 67 1.21 -0.91 1.09
CA VAL A 67 0.24 -2.00 1.27
C VAL A 67 -0.78 -1.70 2.39
N LEU A 68 -0.34 -1.12 3.50
CA LEU A 68 -1.20 -0.73 4.63
C LEU A 68 -1.23 0.79 4.85
N GLY A 69 -0.83 1.59 3.86
CA GLY A 69 -0.72 3.04 4.03
C GLY A 69 -2.03 3.82 3.94
N ALA A 70 -3.17 3.14 3.77
CA ALA A 70 -4.50 3.75 3.83
C ALA A 70 -5.39 3.02 4.83
N ASN A 71 -6.28 3.76 5.51
CA ASN A 71 -7.17 3.21 6.54
C ASN A 71 -8.05 2.08 6.00
N ARG A 72 -8.59 2.22 4.77
CA ARG A 72 -9.40 1.19 4.10
C ARG A 72 -8.67 -0.15 3.99
N ARG A 73 -7.37 -0.13 3.68
CA ARG A 73 -6.54 -1.34 3.55
C ARG A 73 -6.28 -1.99 4.91
N CYS A 74 -6.07 -1.18 5.95
CA CYS A 74 -5.99 -1.68 7.32
C CYS A 74 -7.30 -2.35 7.79
N GLU A 75 -8.45 -1.75 7.49
CA GLU A 75 -9.77 -2.31 7.80
C GLU A 75 -9.98 -3.67 7.10
N TRP A 76 -9.66 -3.75 5.81
CA TRP A 76 -9.75 -5.00 5.06
C TRP A 76 -8.85 -6.08 5.66
N ALA A 77 -7.57 -5.76 5.90
CA ALA A 77 -6.56 -6.70 6.37
C ALA A 77 -6.84 -7.24 7.78
N LEU A 78 -7.31 -6.38 8.69
CA LEU A 78 -7.53 -6.72 10.09
C LEU A 78 -8.95 -7.24 10.38
N GLY A 79 -9.83 -7.29 9.38
CA GLY A 79 -11.21 -7.77 9.54
C GLY A 79 -12.11 -6.84 10.37
N GLY A 80 -11.69 -5.59 10.58
CA GLY A 80 -12.35 -4.64 11.46
C GLY A 80 -13.38 -3.78 10.73
N SER A 81 -14.62 -3.83 11.19
CA SER A 81 -15.64 -2.83 10.90
C SER A 81 -15.28 -1.50 11.58
N ARG A 82 -15.07 -0.45 10.77
CA ARG A 82 -14.87 0.95 11.16
C ARG A 82 -13.67 1.14 12.10
N THR A 83 -12.46 1.18 11.53
CA THR A 83 -11.29 1.70 12.26
C THR A 83 -11.59 3.14 12.63
N ARG A 84 -11.54 3.46 13.94
CA ARG A 84 -11.55 4.85 14.40
C ARG A 84 -10.41 5.55 13.68
N SER A 85 -10.74 6.51 12.83
CA SER A 85 -9.75 7.30 12.12
C SER A 85 -8.74 7.82 13.14
N ALA A 86 -7.45 7.70 12.82
CA ALA A 86 -6.42 8.42 13.55
C ALA A 86 -6.89 9.88 13.77
N PRO A 87 -6.68 10.44 14.97
CA PRO A 87 -7.12 11.81 15.26
C PRO A 87 -6.59 12.75 14.17
N SER A 88 -7.40 13.74 13.78
CA SER A 88 -7.05 14.66 12.67
C SER A 88 -5.70 15.34 12.86
N SER A 89 -5.21 15.44 14.10
CA SER A 89 -3.88 15.91 14.47
C SER A 89 -2.72 15.10 13.87
N TRP A 90 -2.92 13.83 13.52
CA TRP A 90 -1.89 12.98 12.89
C TRP A 90 -1.86 13.11 11.37
N LYS A 91 -2.90 13.70 10.77
CA LYS A 91 -3.00 14.04 9.35
C LYS A 91 -2.70 15.52 9.09
N GLN A 92 -2.09 16.21 10.05
CA GLN A 92 -1.57 17.56 9.83
C GLN A 92 -0.41 17.47 8.84
N PRO A 93 -0.37 18.26 7.76
CA PRO A 93 0.84 18.38 6.97
C PRO A 93 1.95 18.79 7.94
N ARG A 94 3.03 18.00 8.01
CA ARG A 94 4.25 18.53 8.63
C ARG A 94 4.56 19.80 7.85
N GLY A 95 4.52 20.93 8.55
CA GLY A 95 4.67 22.26 7.96
C GLY A 95 5.82 22.28 6.97
N SER A 96 5.63 23.06 5.90
CA SER A 96 6.66 23.40 4.94
C SER A 96 8.00 23.62 5.63
N CYS A 97 9.03 22.87 5.23
CA CYS A 97 10.37 23.46 5.28
C CYS A 97 10.38 24.74 4.45
#